data_AF-A0A090XAC2-F1
#
_entry.id   AF-A0A090XAC2-F1
#
_cell.length_a   1.000
_cell.length_b   1.000
_cell.length_c   1.000
_cell.angle_alpha   90.00
_cell.angle_beta   90.00
_cell.angle_gamma   90.00
#
_symmetry.space_group_name_H-M   'P 1'
#
loop_
_entity.id
_entity.type
_entity.pdbx_description
1 polymer ?
#
loop_
_entity_poly.entity_id
_entity_poly.type
_entity_poly.pdbx_seq_one_letter_code
_entity_poly.pdbx_strand_id
1 'polypeptide(L)'
;NEVIEIFTQVSSQVVQLLDACLQSGTDNDGKRRARVFRCLGSWFSVGALQLDDPNLHKLLGAVFEALTNTSSSSSVHEAASDCICNALLLIGETSKPAPLAQVLVLGVYSLENAYHMSVAQEDQDRSVNYCRIFTELAESLLEEIIRHPGQGLGDFRTLDLLLTCVGHYDYEVAEITFNLWYRMSEVLYKENNEALNGLFERLHPAPHRCSLSSLPAGS
;
A
#
# COMPACT_ATOMS: atom_id res chain seq x y z
N ASN A 1 -3.79 -23.67 10.94
CA ASN A 1 -2.44 -23.58 11.56
C ASN A 1 -2.73 -23.24 13.00
N GLU A 2 -2.56 -24.19 13.92
CA GLU A 2 -3.11 -24.15 15.28
C GLU A 2 -2.76 -22.86 16.03
N VAL A 3 -1.57 -22.31 15.80
CA VAL A 3 -1.13 -21.04 16.38
C VAL A 3 -1.97 -19.87 15.88
N ILE A 4 -2.21 -19.74 14.56
CA ILE A 4 -3.00 -18.64 13.99
C ILE A 4 -4.44 -18.67 14.51
N GLU A 5 -5.00 -19.86 14.72
CA GLU A 5 -6.35 -20.04 15.27
C GLU A 5 -6.44 -19.50 16.71
N ILE A 6 -5.42 -19.74 17.54
CA ILE A 6 -5.34 -19.18 18.91
C ILE A 6 -5.26 -17.64 18.86
N PHE A 7 -4.45 -17.07 17.96
CA PHE A 7 -4.36 -15.62 17.81
C PHE A 7 -5.70 -15.02 17.34
N THR A 8 -6.39 -15.71 16.44
CA THR A 8 -7.71 -15.28 15.94
C THR A 8 -8.74 -15.18 17.06
N GLN A 9 -8.70 -16.09 18.05
CA GLN A 9 -9.60 -16.08 19.20
C GLN A 9 -9.44 -14.85 20.11
N VAL A 10 -8.23 -14.28 20.17
CA VAL A 10 -7.92 -13.11 21.02
C VAL A 10 -7.86 -11.79 20.25
N SER A 11 -8.03 -11.83 18.92
CA SER A 11 -7.86 -10.67 18.03
C SER A 11 -8.80 -9.52 18.36
N SER A 12 -10.07 -9.80 18.67
CA SER A 12 -11.08 -8.77 18.97
C SER A 12 -10.76 -8.02 20.27
N GLN A 13 -10.25 -8.71 21.29
CA GLN A 13 -9.81 -8.07 22.54
C GLN A 13 -8.60 -7.17 22.31
N VAL A 14 -7.69 -7.57 21.42
CA VAL A 14 -6.54 -6.74 21.04
C VAL A 14 -6.99 -5.51 20.28
N VAL A 15 -7.87 -5.63 19.29
CA VAL A 15 -8.42 -4.49 18.54
C VAL A 15 -9.11 -3.50 19.48
N GLN A 16 -9.92 -3.98 20.43
CA GLN A 16 -10.55 -3.14 21.45
C GLN A 16 -9.54 -2.42 22.36
N LEU A 17 -8.49 -3.13 22.79
CA LEU A 17 -7.42 -2.54 23.58
C LEU A 17 -6.70 -1.43 22.80
N LEU A 18 -6.40 -1.66 21.52
CA LEU A 18 -5.76 -0.67 20.65
C LEU A 18 -6.63 0.58 20.47
N ASP A 19 -7.95 0.42 20.29
CA ASP A 19 -8.89 1.56 20.19
C ASP A 19 -8.94 2.37 21.50
N ALA A 20 -9.01 1.69 22.65
CA ALA A 20 -8.95 2.34 23.96
C ALA A 20 -7.60 3.06 24.19
N CYS A 21 -6.50 2.48 23.73
CA CYS A 21 -5.17 3.09 23.78
C CYS A 21 -5.07 4.35 22.91
N LEU A 22 -5.81 4.46 21.80
CA LEU A 22 -5.85 5.72 21.02
C LEU A 22 -6.66 6.81 21.73
N GLN A 23 -7.78 6.45 22.36
CA GLN A 23 -8.72 7.42 22.96
C GLN A 23 -8.25 8.06 24.26
N SER A 24 -7.37 7.40 25.02
CA SER A 24 -6.96 7.78 26.38
C SER A 24 -5.97 8.96 26.41
N GLY A 25 -6.25 10.10 25.77
CA GLY A 25 -5.28 11.19 25.53
C GLY A 25 -4.56 11.74 26.78
N THR A 26 -3.22 11.77 26.75
CA THR A 26 -2.31 12.52 27.65
C THR A 26 -1.04 12.94 26.88
N ASP A 27 -0.14 13.74 27.49
CA ASP A 27 1.06 14.42 26.95
C ASP A 27 2.07 13.61 26.08
N ASN A 28 1.83 12.32 25.77
CA ASN A 28 2.66 11.46 24.92
C ASN A 28 1.90 10.88 23.71
N ASP A 29 0.99 11.66 23.11
CA ASP A 29 0.06 11.16 22.08
C ASP A 29 0.78 10.52 20.88
N GLY A 30 1.83 11.14 20.35
CA GLY A 30 2.56 10.63 19.18
C GLY A 30 3.24 9.27 19.40
N LYS A 31 4.04 9.12 20.47
CA LYS A 31 4.75 7.85 20.76
C LYS A 31 3.79 6.70 20.98
N ARG A 32 2.65 6.98 21.61
CA ARG A 32 1.60 5.99 21.86
C ARG A 32 0.90 5.60 20.57
N ARG A 33 0.51 6.56 19.73
CA ARG A 33 -0.06 6.29 18.40
C ARG A 33 0.88 5.42 17.56
N ALA A 34 2.17 5.74 17.52
CA ALA A 34 3.16 4.92 16.81
C ALA A 34 3.21 3.47 17.34
N ARG A 35 3.14 3.25 18.66
CA ARG A 35 3.08 1.89 19.24
C ARG A 35 1.80 1.16 18.87
N VAL A 36 0.66 1.85 18.88
CA VAL A 36 -0.62 1.27 18.45
C VAL A 36 -0.55 0.83 16.99
N PHE A 37 -0.07 1.69 16.09
CA PHE A 37 0.03 1.38 14.66
C PHE A 37 1.03 0.23 14.38
N ARG A 38 2.18 0.21 15.05
CA ARG A 38 3.12 -0.93 14.95
C ARG A 38 2.50 -2.24 15.44
N CYS A 39 1.77 -2.20 16.54
CA CYS A 39 1.07 -3.37 17.05
C CYS A 39 0.04 -3.85 16.02
N LEU A 40 -0.80 -2.95 15.51
CA LEU A 40 -1.79 -3.27 14.48
C LEU A 40 -1.15 -3.86 13.22
N GLY A 41 -0.07 -3.25 12.72
CA GLY A 41 0.70 -3.75 11.57
C GLY A 41 1.25 -5.16 11.80
N SER A 42 1.77 -5.42 13.01
CA SER A 42 2.23 -6.75 13.41
C SER A 42 1.09 -7.79 13.35
N TRP A 43 -0.12 -7.43 13.80
CA TRP A 43 -1.30 -8.30 13.69
C TRP A 43 -1.76 -8.53 12.25
N PHE A 44 -1.65 -7.54 11.36
CA PHE A 44 -1.88 -7.74 9.92
C PHE A 44 -0.87 -8.74 9.33
N SER A 45 0.41 -8.61 9.67
CA SER A 45 1.46 -9.51 9.16
C SER A 45 1.28 -10.98 9.60
N VAL A 46 0.64 -11.22 10.74
CA VAL A 46 0.31 -12.58 11.21
C VAL A 46 -0.92 -13.16 10.49
N GLY A 47 -1.80 -12.30 9.94
CA GLY A 47 -3.03 -12.73 9.27
C GLY A 47 -4.10 -13.30 10.22
N ALA A 48 -4.06 -12.94 11.51
CA ALA A 48 -4.97 -13.46 12.54
C ALA A 48 -6.08 -12.47 12.96
N LEU A 49 -6.29 -11.39 12.21
CA LEU A 49 -7.33 -10.40 12.51
C LEU A 49 -8.70 -10.82 11.95
N GLN A 50 -9.75 -10.51 12.69
CA GLN A 50 -11.13 -10.56 12.17
C GLN A 50 -11.36 -9.34 11.27
N LEU A 51 -11.32 -9.57 9.96
CA LEU A 51 -11.31 -8.49 8.95
C LEU A 51 -12.66 -7.77 8.81
N ASP A 52 -13.72 -8.33 9.37
CA ASP A 52 -15.07 -7.77 9.44
C ASP A 52 -15.36 -6.99 10.72
N ASP A 53 -14.40 -6.90 11.66
CA ASP A 53 -14.56 -6.14 12.91
C ASP A 53 -14.68 -4.62 12.62
N PRO A 54 -15.78 -3.96 13.01
CA PRO A 54 -15.94 -2.51 12.81
C PRO A 54 -14.89 -1.67 13.55
N ASN A 55 -14.35 -2.16 14.67
CA ASN A 55 -13.29 -1.46 15.39
C ASN A 55 -11.98 -1.47 14.60
N LEU A 56 -11.73 -2.51 13.78
CA LEU A 56 -10.59 -2.55 12.88
C LEU A 56 -10.68 -1.44 11.84
N HIS A 57 -11.84 -1.22 11.23
CA HIS A 57 -12.06 -0.13 10.28
C HIS A 57 -11.84 1.25 10.92
N LYS A 58 -12.27 1.43 12.17
CA LYS A 58 -12.02 2.66 12.93
C LYS A 58 -10.53 2.89 13.18
N LEU A 59 -9.79 1.84 13.56
CA LEU A 59 -8.33 1.91 13.72
C LEU A 59 -7.63 2.27 12.42
N LEU A 60 -8.04 1.66 11.29
CA LEU A 60 -7.52 2.01 9.96
C LEU A 60 -7.80 3.48 9.61
N GLY A 61 -8.97 4.00 9.97
CA GLY A 61 -9.28 5.42 9.84
C GLY A 61 -8.25 6.31 10.56
N ALA A 62 -7.88 5.97 11.79
CA ALA A 62 -6.87 6.70 12.55
C ALA A 62 -5.45 6.58 11.97
N VAL A 63 -5.14 5.47 11.28
CA VAL A 63 -3.87 5.27 10.55
C VAL A 63 -3.83 6.18 9.31
N PHE A 64 -4.88 6.20 8.49
CA PHE A 64 -4.97 7.09 7.33
C PHE A 64 -5.02 8.57 7.72
N GLU A 65 -5.68 8.92 8.82
CA GLU A 65 -5.62 10.27 9.39
C GLU A 65 -4.19 10.67 9.77
N ALA A 66 -3.38 9.72 10.29
CA ALA A 66 -1.98 9.96 10.59
C ALA A 66 -1.16 10.27 9.33
N LEU A 67 -1.41 9.51 8.26
CA LEU A 67 -0.73 9.66 6.97
C LEU A 67 -1.11 10.98 6.29
N THR A 68 -2.40 11.31 6.25
CA THR A 68 -2.87 12.57 5.64
C THR A 68 -2.46 13.83 6.41
N ASN A 69 -2.14 13.72 7.71
CA ASN A 69 -1.70 14.83 8.52
C ASN A 69 -0.20 15.16 8.29
N THR A 70 0.08 16.23 7.57
CA THR A 70 1.43 16.74 7.27
C THR A 70 2.20 17.20 8.51
N SER A 71 1.55 17.38 9.65
CA SER A 71 2.18 17.73 10.93
C SER A 71 2.43 16.51 11.84
N SER A 72 2.13 15.29 11.38
CA SER A 72 2.41 14.07 12.15
C SER A 72 3.92 13.87 12.37
N SER A 73 4.35 13.41 13.54
CA SER A 73 5.79 13.14 13.75
C SER A 73 6.27 12.03 12.80
N SER A 74 7.53 12.07 12.36
CA SER A 74 8.11 11.04 11.47
C SER A 74 7.91 9.62 12.01
N SER A 75 8.04 9.42 13.33
CA SER A 75 7.84 8.11 13.96
C SER A 75 6.40 7.58 13.88
N VAL A 76 5.40 8.47 13.80
CA VAL A 76 3.99 8.12 13.65
C VAL A 76 3.69 7.83 12.19
N HIS A 77 4.22 8.66 11.29
CA HIS A 77 4.06 8.49 9.85
C HIS A 77 4.68 7.17 9.37
N GLU A 78 5.91 6.87 9.78
CA GLU A 78 6.59 5.60 9.48
C GLU A 78 5.79 4.40 10.01
N ALA A 79 5.38 4.44 11.29
CA ALA A 79 4.58 3.37 11.89
C ALA A 79 3.22 3.17 11.19
N ALA A 80 2.59 4.25 10.74
CA ALA A 80 1.35 4.20 9.98
C ALA A 80 1.59 3.60 8.58
N SER A 81 2.69 3.98 7.92
CA SER A 81 3.05 3.50 6.59
C SER A 81 3.32 2.00 6.60
N ASP A 82 4.15 1.52 7.54
CA ASP A 82 4.41 0.09 7.71
C ASP A 82 3.14 -0.69 8.06
N CYS A 83 2.23 -0.10 8.85
CA CYS A 83 0.94 -0.73 9.16
C CYS A 83 0.10 -0.93 7.89
N ILE A 84 0.04 0.07 7.01
CA ILE A 84 -0.72 -0.04 5.75
C ILE A 84 -0.05 -1.03 4.79
N CYS A 85 1.27 -1.02 4.65
CA CYS A 85 1.97 -2.03 3.83
C CYS A 85 1.66 -3.45 4.29
N ASN A 86 1.70 -3.73 5.61
CA ASN A 86 1.33 -5.05 6.14
C ASN A 86 -0.14 -5.41 5.86
N ALA A 87 -1.05 -4.45 5.94
CA ALA A 87 -2.46 -4.69 5.61
C ALA A 87 -2.67 -4.97 4.11
N LEU A 88 -1.92 -4.29 3.24
CA LEU A 88 -1.96 -4.49 1.79
C LEU A 88 -1.42 -5.88 1.42
N LEU A 89 -0.27 -6.28 1.96
CA LEU A 89 0.29 -7.62 1.80
C LEU A 89 -0.74 -8.70 2.15
N LEU A 90 -1.39 -8.58 3.32
CA LEU A 90 -2.40 -9.54 3.76
C LEU A 90 -3.53 -9.67 2.74
N ILE A 91 -4.06 -8.55 2.22
CA ILE A 91 -5.11 -8.65 1.22
C ILE A 91 -4.57 -9.34 -0.04
N GLY A 92 -3.34 -9.04 -0.50
CA GLY A 92 -2.71 -9.68 -1.65
C GLY A 92 -2.59 -11.21 -1.58
N GLU A 93 -2.48 -11.77 -0.37
CA GLU A 93 -2.43 -13.22 -0.14
C GLU A 93 -3.81 -13.90 -0.07
N THR A 94 -4.87 -13.13 0.17
CA THR A 94 -6.25 -13.65 0.27
C THR A 94 -6.95 -13.65 -1.08
N SER A 95 -7.78 -14.67 -1.37
CA SER A 95 -8.64 -14.68 -2.56
C SER A 95 -9.76 -13.62 -2.41
N LYS A 96 -9.54 -12.40 -2.95
CA LYS A 96 -10.41 -11.20 -2.82
C LYS A 96 -11.77 -11.34 -3.58
N PRO A 97 -12.82 -10.54 -3.24
CA PRO A 97 -12.81 -9.32 -2.40
C PRO A 97 -13.57 -9.45 -1.06
N ALA A 98 -12.83 -9.18 0.03
CA ALA A 98 -13.38 -8.83 1.34
C ALA A 98 -13.58 -7.30 1.45
N PRO A 99 -14.55 -6.81 2.24
CA PRO A 99 -14.80 -5.38 2.48
C PRO A 99 -13.55 -4.56 2.83
N LEU A 100 -12.59 -5.18 3.52
CA LEU A 100 -11.31 -4.57 3.88
C LEU A 100 -10.48 -4.10 2.67
N ALA A 101 -10.47 -4.84 1.57
CA ALA A 101 -9.70 -4.47 0.38
C ALA A 101 -10.19 -3.12 -0.18
N GLN A 102 -11.51 -2.92 -0.22
CA GLN A 102 -12.10 -1.66 -0.69
C GLN A 102 -11.75 -0.49 0.25
N VAL A 103 -11.78 -0.73 1.57
CA VAL A 103 -11.39 0.28 2.58
C VAL A 103 -9.93 0.71 2.38
N LEU A 104 -9.02 -0.26 2.20
CA LEU A 104 -7.60 0.02 2.01
C LEU A 104 -7.34 0.76 0.69
N VAL A 105 -7.92 0.31 -0.42
CA VAL A 105 -7.76 0.95 -1.74
C VAL A 105 -8.20 2.42 -1.70
N LEU A 106 -9.40 2.68 -1.18
CA LEU A 106 -9.93 4.06 -1.08
C LEU A 106 -9.09 4.91 -0.12
N GLY A 107 -8.62 4.31 0.98
CA GLY A 107 -7.73 4.98 1.91
C GLY A 107 -6.41 5.37 1.25
N VAL A 108 -5.78 4.48 0.50
CA VAL A 108 -4.52 4.76 -0.22
C VAL A 108 -4.71 5.83 -1.28
N TYR A 109 -5.80 5.79 -2.06
CA TYR A 109 -6.12 6.84 -3.03
C TYR A 109 -6.26 8.23 -2.38
N SER A 110 -6.73 8.29 -1.13
CA SER A 110 -6.83 9.56 -0.40
C SER A 110 -5.48 10.19 -0.03
N LEU A 111 -4.37 9.45 -0.15
CA LEU A 111 -3.03 9.91 0.21
C LEU A 111 -2.33 10.71 -0.89
N GLU A 112 -2.87 10.77 -2.12
CA GLU A 112 -2.27 11.46 -3.27
C GLU A 112 -1.90 12.92 -2.95
N ASN A 113 -2.83 13.68 -2.38
CA ASN A 113 -2.58 15.07 -1.98
C ASN A 113 -1.50 15.19 -0.91
N ALA A 114 -1.45 14.24 0.03
CA ALA A 114 -0.47 14.24 1.11
C ALA A 114 0.94 13.89 0.59
N TYR A 115 1.03 13.03 -0.43
CA TYR A 115 2.26 12.79 -1.20
C TYR A 115 2.73 14.06 -1.91
N HIS A 116 1.86 14.72 -2.69
CA HIS A 116 2.25 15.98 -3.34
C HIS A 116 2.73 17.04 -2.35
N MET A 117 2.15 17.05 -1.15
CA MET A 117 2.59 17.96 -0.09
C MET A 117 3.96 17.59 0.49
N SER A 118 4.29 16.31 0.64
CA SER A 118 5.65 15.92 1.06
C SER A 118 6.70 16.31 0.00
N VAL A 119 6.38 16.14 -1.29
CA VAL A 119 7.25 16.56 -2.39
C VAL A 119 7.47 18.07 -2.37
N ALA A 120 6.41 18.86 -2.23
CA ALA A 120 6.50 20.32 -2.18
C ALA A 120 7.25 20.85 -0.93
N GLN A 121 7.29 20.07 0.15
CA GLN A 121 7.99 20.38 1.39
C GLN A 121 9.42 19.82 1.42
N GLU A 122 9.87 19.15 0.35
CA GLU A 122 11.17 18.45 0.30
C GLU A 122 11.32 17.40 1.43
N ASP A 123 10.19 16.84 1.90
CA ASP A 123 10.13 15.80 2.93
C ASP A 123 10.31 14.42 2.30
N GLN A 124 11.57 14.11 1.97
CA GLN A 124 11.96 12.89 1.27
C GLN A 124 11.51 11.62 2.00
N ASP A 125 11.68 11.57 3.32
CA ASP A 125 11.34 10.39 4.13
C ASP A 125 9.85 10.03 3.96
N ARG A 126 8.97 11.02 3.93
CA ARG A 126 7.54 10.79 3.69
C ARG A 126 7.23 10.45 2.24
N SER A 127 7.86 11.11 1.28
CA SER A 127 7.70 10.78 -0.15
C SER A 127 8.06 9.31 -0.43
N VAL A 128 9.14 8.83 0.17
CA VAL A 128 9.55 7.41 0.13
C VAL A 128 8.49 6.51 0.76
N ASN A 129 7.97 6.87 1.94
CA ASN A 129 6.96 6.06 2.62
C ASN A 129 5.64 5.97 1.82
N TYR A 130 5.16 7.06 1.22
CA TYR A 130 4.01 7.01 0.32
C TYR A 130 4.27 6.16 -0.91
N CYS A 131 5.44 6.29 -1.53
CA CYS A 131 5.81 5.48 -2.68
C CYS A 131 5.80 3.98 -2.33
N ARG A 132 6.30 3.60 -1.15
CA ARG A 132 6.21 2.21 -0.64
C ARG A 132 4.76 1.73 -0.53
N ILE A 133 3.87 2.56 0.01
CA ILE A 133 2.43 2.23 0.12
C ILE A 133 1.80 2.04 -1.26
N PHE A 134 2.09 2.93 -2.21
CA PHE A 134 1.52 2.86 -3.56
C PHE A 134 2.04 1.65 -4.33
N THR A 135 3.34 1.36 -4.25
CA THR A 135 3.93 0.14 -4.83
C THR A 135 3.30 -1.10 -4.24
N GLU A 136 3.16 -1.17 -2.92
CA GLU A 136 2.57 -2.33 -2.24
C GLU A 136 1.10 -2.55 -2.63
N LEU A 137 0.32 -1.47 -2.77
CA LEU A 137 -1.07 -1.56 -3.25
C LEU A 137 -1.12 -2.21 -4.64
N ALA A 138 -0.26 -1.76 -5.54
CA ALA A 138 -0.22 -2.25 -6.91
C ALA A 138 0.30 -3.69 -6.98
N GLU A 139 1.32 -4.07 -6.20
CA GLU A 139 1.79 -5.45 -6.12
C GLU A 139 0.69 -6.38 -5.59
N SER A 140 -0.02 -5.94 -4.56
CA SER A 140 -1.14 -6.66 -3.93
C SER A 140 -2.39 -6.77 -4.81
N LEU A 141 -2.47 -6.01 -5.90
CA LEU A 141 -3.61 -5.98 -6.84
C LEU A 141 -3.18 -6.30 -8.28
N LEU A 142 -1.94 -6.72 -8.50
CA LEU A 142 -1.38 -6.90 -9.83
C LEU A 142 -2.22 -7.82 -10.71
N GLU A 143 -2.70 -8.92 -10.14
CA GLU A 143 -3.54 -9.89 -10.84
C GLU A 143 -4.90 -9.29 -11.26
N GLU A 144 -5.51 -8.45 -10.42
CA GLU A 144 -6.75 -7.74 -10.73
C GLU A 144 -6.54 -6.64 -11.79
N ILE A 145 -5.44 -5.90 -11.70
CA ILE A 145 -5.05 -4.88 -12.69
C ILE A 145 -4.91 -5.53 -14.08
N ILE A 146 -4.32 -6.71 -14.16
CA ILE A 146 -4.08 -7.41 -15.43
C ILE A 146 -5.36 -8.09 -15.95
N ARG A 147 -6.14 -8.76 -15.08
CA ARG A 147 -7.35 -9.50 -15.51
C ARG A 147 -8.55 -8.61 -15.76
N HIS A 148 -8.71 -7.54 -14.98
CA HIS A 148 -9.85 -6.64 -15.02
C HIS A 148 -9.40 -5.18 -15.17
N PRO A 149 -8.64 -4.85 -16.24
CA PRO A 149 -8.04 -3.53 -16.40
C PRO A 149 -9.11 -2.43 -16.43
N GLY A 150 -8.95 -1.43 -15.57
CA GLY A 150 -9.85 -0.28 -15.42
C GLY A 150 -11.16 -0.58 -14.70
N GLN A 151 -11.31 -1.75 -14.06
CA GLN A 151 -12.56 -2.15 -13.39
C GLN A 151 -12.31 -2.64 -11.96
N GLY A 152 -13.20 -2.27 -11.05
CA GLY A 152 -13.16 -2.74 -9.66
C GLY A 152 -11.81 -2.48 -8.98
N LEU A 153 -11.12 -3.54 -8.58
CA LEU A 153 -9.80 -3.46 -7.97
C LEU A 153 -8.65 -3.30 -8.99
N GLY A 154 -8.92 -3.51 -10.28
CA GLY A 154 -7.99 -3.25 -11.39
C GLY A 154 -8.04 -1.82 -11.94
N ASP A 155 -8.59 -0.88 -11.17
CA ASP A 155 -8.69 0.54 -11.53
C ASP A 155 -7.29 1.16 -11.81
N PHE A 156 -7.21 1.95 -12.89
CA PHE A 156 -5.95 2.57 -13.32
C PHE A 156 -5.44 3.67 -12.40
N ARG A 157 -6.28 4.18 -11.48
CA ARG A 157 -5.81 5.10 -10.43
C ARG A 157 -4.64 4.54 -9.63
N THR A 158 -4.56 3.22 -9.46
CA THR A 158 -3.41 2.57 -8.83
C THR A 158 -2.11 2.80 -9.62
N LEU A 159 -2.17 2.72 -10.96
CA LEU A 159 -1.02 2.99 -11.82
C LEU A 159 -0.71 4.48 -11.91
N ASP A 160 -1.72 5.35 -11.91
CA ASP A 160 -1.52 6.81 -11.92
C ASP A 160 -0.74 7.29 -10.69
N LEU A 161 -0.98 6.71 -9.51
CA LEU A 161 -0.18 6.98 -8.31
C LEU A 161 1.30 6.62 -8.48
N LEU A 162 1.59 5.49 -9.14
CA LEU A 162 2.96 5.06 -9.40
C LEU A 162 3.66 5.93 -10.43
N LEU A 163 2.94 6.32 -11.49
CA LEU A 163 3.46 7.26 -12.50
C LEU A 163 3.80 8.61 -11.85
N THR A 164 2.99 9.03 -10.88
CA THR A 164 3.24 10.21 -10.08
C THR A 164 4.54 10.06 -9.26
N CYS A 165 4.81 8.89 -8.66
CA CYS A 165 6.08 8.60 -7.99
C CYS A 165 7.28 8.51 -8.95
N VAL A 166 7.11 7.94 -10.14
CA VAL A 166 8.17 7.88 -11.16
C VAL A 166 8.54 9.28 -11.66
N GLY A 167 7.59 10.22 -11.66
CA GLY A 167 7.82 11.63 -11.98
C GLY A 167 8.52 12.44 -10.87
N HIS A 168 8.84 11.83 -9.72
CA HIS A 168 9.56 12.50 -8.65
C HIS A 168 10.95 12.95 -9.11
N TYR A 169 11.43 14.09 -8.59
CA TYR A 169 12.73 14.65 -8.98
C TYR A 169 13.92 13.79 -8.51
N ASP A 170 13.70 13.00 -7.46
CA ASP A 170 14.68 12.08 -6.90
C ASP A 170 14.46 10.65 -7.42
N TYR A 171 15.51 10.07 -7.99
CA TYR A 171 15.47 8.72 -8.56
C TYR A 171 15.26 7.64 -7.49
N GLU A 172 15.65 7.90 -6.23
CA GLU A 172 15.49 6.93 -5.14
C GLU A 172 14.01 6.61 -4.89
N VAL A 173 13.11 7.58 -5.11
CA VAL A 173 11.66 7.38 -5.01
C VAL A 173 11.16 6.52 -6.18
N ALA A 174 11.61 6.81 -7.41
CA ALA A 174 11.21 6.05 -8.59
C ALA A 174 11.67 4.58 -8.51
N GLU A 175 12.88 4.34 -7.99
CA GLU A 175 13.49 3.01 -7.86
C GLU A 175 12.63 2.03 -7.04
N ILE A 176 11.89 2.52 -6.04
CA ILE A 176 10.96 1.72 -5.22
C ILE A 176 9.91 1.02 -6.09
N THR A 177 9.54 1.59 -7.24
CA THR A 177 8.49 1.04 -8.13
C THR A 177 9.02 -0.01 -9.12
N PHE A 178 10.34 -0.17 -9.27
CA PHE A 178 10.93 -0.93 -10.39
C PHE A 178 10.58 -2.42 -10.36
N ASN A 179 10.57 -3.04 -9.18
CA ASN A 179 10.25 -4.46 -9.04
C ASN A 179 8.84 -4.78 -9.56
N LEU A 180 7.87 -3.93 -9.25
CA LEU A 180 6.51 -4.04 -9.74
C LEU A 180 6.46 -3.95 -11.27
N TRP A 181 7.08 -2.92 -11.87
CA TRP A 181 7.08 -2.76 -13.33
C TRP A 181 7.70 -3.96 -14.04
N TYR A 182 8.80 -4.48 -13.49
CA TYR A 182 9.43 -5.70 -13.99
C TYR A 182 8.45 -6.89 -13.92
N ARG A 183 7.88 -7.17 -12.75
CA ARG A 183 6.94 -8.28 -12.56
C ARG A 183 5.70 -8.16 -13.45
N MET A 184 5.15 -6.95 -13.58
CA MET A 184 4.02 -6.67 -14.46
C MET A 184 4.36 -6.97 -15.92
N SER A 185 5.53 -6.56 -16.39
CA SER A 185 5.99 -6.84 -17.75
C SER A 185 6.14 -8.35 -18.02
N GLU A 186 6.63 -9.13 -17.05
CA GLU A 186 6.74 -10.57 -17.17
C GLU A 186 5.38 -11.26 -17.27
N VAL A 187 4.40 -10.81 -16.47
CA VAL A 187 3.04 -11.38 -16.51
C VAL A 187 2.37 -11.05 -17.84
N LEU A 188 2.42 -9.80 -18.30
CA LEU A 188 1.85 -9.39 -19.59
C LEU A 188 2.49 -10.13 -20.76
N TYR A 189 3.81 -10.30 -20.74
CA TYR A 189 4.51 -11.06 -21.77
C TYR A 189 4.06 -12.53 -21.82
N LYS A 190 3.82 -13.15 -20.66
CA LYS A 190 3.33 -14.54 -20.57
C LYS A 190 1.89 -14.70 -21.06
N GLU A 191 1.03 -13.72 -20.82
CA GLU A 191 -0.37 -13.73 -21.31
C GLU A 191 -0.45 -13.62 -22.85
N ASN A 192 0.58 -13.06 -23.50
CA ASN A 192 0.72 -12.96 -24.96
C ASN A 192 -0.54 -12.43 -25.68
N ASN A 193 -1.20 -11.45 -25.08
CA ASN A 193 -2.42 -10.83 -25.58
C ASN A 193 -2.12 -9.43 -26.13
N GLU A 194 -2.15 -9.27 -27.47
CA GLU A 194 -1.82 -8.01 -28.15
C GLU A 194 -2.69 -6.83 -27.69
N ALA A 195 -3.96 -7.07 -27.35
CA ALA A 195 -4.87 -6.01 -26.90
C ALA A 195 -4.53 -5.52 -25.48
N LEU A 196 -4.13 -6.43 -24.58
CA LEU A 196 -3.65 -6.07 -23.24
C LEU A 196 -2.29 -5.38 -23.32
N ASN A 197 -1.38 -5.89 -24.16
CA ASN A 197 -0.07 -5.27 -24.36
C ASN A 197 -0.20 -3.83 -24.88
N GLY A 198 -1.05 -3.58 -25.89
CA GLY A 198 -1.28 -2.22 -26.40
C GLY A 198 -2.01 -1.29 -25.41
N LEU A 199 -2.70 -1.82 -24.41
CA LEU A 199 -3.32 -1.01 -23.34
C LEU A 199 -2.25 -0.53 -22.35
N PHE A 200 -1.37 -1.43 -21.90
CA PHE A 200 -0.34 -1.11 -20.91
C PHE A 200 0.89 -0.42 -21.50
N GLU A 201 1.22 -0.64 -22.77
CA GLU A 201 2.26 0.16 -23.48
C GLU A 201 1.95 1.66 -23.45
N ARG A 202 0.67 2.03 -23.46
CA ARG A 202 0.25 3.44 -23.36
C ARG A 202 0.35 4.03 -21.95
N LEU A 203 0.41 3.18 -20.92
CA LEU A 203 0.49 3.57 -19.52
C LEU A 203 1.92 3.54 -18.98
N HIS A 204 2.89 2.94 -19.69
CA HIS A 204 4.29 2.92 -19.25
C HIS A 204 4.91 4.33 -19.32
N PRO A 205 5.55 4.83 -18.25
CA PRO A 205 6.25 6.09 -18.29
C PRO A 205 7.48 5.93 -19.18
N ALA A 206 7.52 6.62 -20.32
CA ALA A 206 8.76 6.78 -21.06
C ALA A 206 9.60 7.87 -20.36
N PRO A 207 10.79 7.51 -19.87
CA PRO A 207 11.96 8.15 -20.42
C PRO A 207 12.97 7.07 -20.83
N HIS A 208 13.35 7.14 -22.10
CA HIS A 208 14.16 6.16 -22.84
C HIS A 208 13.37 5.01 -23.46
N ARG A 209 13.42 4.99 -24.79
CA ARG A 209 13.29 3.79 -25.61
C ARG A 209 14.36 2.77 -25.16
N CYS A 210 14.15 2.09 -24.04
CA CYS A 210 14.67 0.74 -23.90
C CYS A 210 13.63 -0.15 -24.56
N SER A 211 13.84 -0.41 -25.85
CA SER A 211 13.18 -1.51 -26.51
C SER A 211 13.29 -2.75 -25.63
N LEU A 212 12.19 -3.43 -25.37
CA LEU A 212 12.15 -4.77 -24.76
C LEU A 212 12.99 -5.82 -25.54
N SER A 213 13.67 -5.42 -26.62
CA SER A 213 14.66 -6.19 -27.37
C SER A 213 16.11 -6.06 -26.89
N SER A 214 16.43 -5.27 -25.85
CA SER A 214 17.82 -5.04 -25.41
C SER A 214 18.18 -5.55 -24.01
N LEU A 215 17.31 -6.32 -23.34
CA LEU A 215 17.72 -7.10 -22.17
C LEU A 215 18.36 -8.42 -22.66
N PRO A 216 19.61 -8.74 -22.27
CA PRO A 216 20.26 -9.97 -22.70
C PRO A 216 19.50 -11.16 -22.13
N ALA A 217 18.95 -11.97 -23.03
CA ALA A 217 18.47 -13.29 -22.68
C ALA A 217 19.64 -14.15 -22.21
N GLY A 218 19.70 -14.43 -20.92
CA GLY A 218 20.41 -15.57 -20.35
C GLY A 218 21.94 -15.48 -20.32
N SER A 219 22.46 -15.61 -19.10
CA SER A 219 23.62 -16.44 -18.82
C SER A 219 23.42 -17.10 -17.46
#